data_AF-A0AAD7XYE3-F1
#
_entry.id   AF-A0AAD7XYE3-F1
#
_cell.length_a   1.000
_cell.length_b   1.000
_cell.length_c   1.000
_cell.angle_alpha   90.00
_cell.angle_beta   90.00
_cell.angle_gamma   90.00
#
_symmetry.space_group_name_H-M   'P 1'
#
loop_
_entity.id
_entity.type
_entity.pdbx_description
1 polymer ?
#
loop_
_entity_poly.entity_id
_entity_poly.type
_entity_poly.pdbx_seq_one_letter_code
_entity_poly.pdbx_strand_id
1 'polypeptide(L)'
;MLGPDPRRDLRRDTARLSHYLQECRAFASLRGFKHFNVFMRGREEFLLCTPASKDTLFDPRDDQLKKRHRTCTVLLFTGYARYKCPYVYFRSYPDQDNMTHSDDPLTLKTTDDWRRQDVALWKMVLEVLTLVMKKPGPRNPFQVDLQYIDSRPPEEGALLSASLLNFLETIWLQADPNLEQELIDQVYEDIKALQLRHVDHVYEHITSAGKTDQKKEQA
;
A
#
# COMPACT_ATOMS: atom_id res chain seq x y z
N MET A 1 -2.55 -32.56 -1.57
CA MET A 1 -3.63 -31.80 -0.90
C MET A 1 -3.67 -32.21 0.56
N LEU A 2 -3.10 -31.41 1.45
CA LEU A 2 -3.22 -31.61 2.90
C LEU A 2 -4.59 -31.03 3.32
N GLY A 3 -5.42 -31.85 3.96
CA GLY A 3 -6.71 -31.40 4.51
C GLY A 3 -6.54 -30.26 5.53
N PRO A 4 -7.63 -29.57 5.90
CA PRO A 4 -7.56 -28.51 6.90
C PRO A 4 -6.98 -29.05 8.21
N ASP A 5 -5.96 -28.38 8.74
CA ASP A 5 -5.31 -28.73 10.01
C ASP A 5 -6.39 -28.79 11.14
N PRO A 6 -6.51 -29.91 11.88
CA PRO A 6 -7.50 -30.07 12.94
C PRO A 6 -7.34 -29.08 14.10
N ARG A 7 -6.25 -28.32 14.17
CA ARG A 7 -6.03 -27.23 15.15
C ARG A 7 -6.49 -25.85 14.64
N ARG A 8 -7.04 -25.76 13.43
CA ARG A 8 -7.38 -24.50 12.76
C ARG A 8 -8.82 -24.07 13.08
N ASP A 9 -8.98 -23.03 13.90
CA ASP A 9 -10.29 -22.44 14.18
C ASP A 9 -10.83 -21.67 12.96
N LEU A 10 -11.83 -22.27 12.30
CA LEU A 10 -12.49 -21.76 11.10
C LEU A 10 -13.11 -20.38 11.27
N ARG A 11 -13.60 -20.03 12.47
CA ARG A 11 -14.22 -18.72 12.75
C ARG A 11 -13.13 -17.66 12.89
N ARG A 12 -12.06 -17.98 13.62
CA ARG A 12 -10.90 -17.10 13.79
C ARG A 12 -10.30 -16.69 12.44
N ASP A 13 -10.09 -17.64 11.54
CA ASP A 13 -9.48 -17.34 10.23
C ASP A 13 -10.38 -16.49 9.32
N THR A 14 -11.69 -16.66 9.43
CA THR A 14 -12.64 -15.86 8.65
C THR A 14 -12.62 -14.41 9.13
N ALA A 15 -12.58 -14.20 10.45
CA ALA A 15 -12.46 -12.86 11.04
C ALA A 15 -11.12 -12.20 10.70
N ARG A 16 -10.01 -12.95 10.80
CA ARG A 16 -8.68 -12.48 10.42
C ARG A 16 -8.60 -12.09 8.95
N LEU A 17 -9.16 -12.91 8.07
CA LEU A 17 -9.21 -12.58 6.63
C LEU A 17 -10.05 -11.32 6.39
N SER A 18 -11.20 -11.20 7.06
CA SER A 18 -12.04 -9.99 6.95
C SER A 18 -11.29 -8.73 7.37
N HIS A 19 -10.51 -8.80 8.47
CA HIS A 19 -9.65 -7.70 8.91
C HIS A 19 -8.59 -7.36 7.85
N TYR A 20 -7.88 -8.38 7.34
CA TYR A 20 -6.90 -8.21 6.28
C TYR A 20 -7.49 -7.52 5.03
N LEU A 21 -8.69 -7.92 4.60
CA LEU A 21 -9.36 -7.32 3.44
C LEU A 21 -9.79 -5.86 3.71
N GLN A 22 -10.17 -5.54 4.95
CA GLN A 22 -10.42 -4.16 5.36
C GLN A 22 -9.14 -3.31 5.33
N GLU A 23 -8.02 -3.85 5.80
CA GLU A 23 -6.70 -3.21 5.71
C GLU A 23 -6.30 -3.00 4.25
N CYS A 24 -6.53 -3.99 3.38
CA CYS A 24 -6.29 -3.86 1.94
C CYS A 24 -7.06 -2.68 1.34
N ARG A 25 -8.34 -2.54 1.70
CA ARG A 25 -9.18 -1.43 1.23
C ARG A 25 -8.67 -0.07 1.73
N ALA A 26 -8.30 0.03 3.01
CA ALA A 26 -7.76 1.25 3.58
C ALA A 26 -6.42 1.61 2.92
N PHE A 27 -5.51 0.66 2.81
CA PHE A 27 -4.20 0.84 2.18
C PHE A 27 -4.31 1.24 0.71
N ALA A 28 -5.18 0.59 -0.06
CA ALA A 28 -5.40 0.89 -1.48
C ALA A 28 -6.01 2.28 -1.75
N SER A 29 -6.52 2.95 -0.71
CA SER A 29 -7.02 4.32 -0.80
C SER A 29 -5.94 5.38 -0.59
N LEU A 30 -4.78 4.98 -0.03
CA LEU A 30 -3.65 5.87 0.21
C LEU A 30 -3.00 6.32 -1.11
N ARG A 31 -2.48 7.53 -1.11
CA ARG A 31 -1.72 8.12 -2.22
C ARG A 31 -0.61 8.99 -1.66
N GLY A 32 0.42 9.28 -2.47
CA GLY A 32 1.53 10.12 -2.07
C GLY A 32 2.76 9.36 -1.57
N PHE A 33 2.90 8.07 -1.93
CA PHE A 33 4.17 7.36 -1.76
C PHE A 33 5.12 7.69 -2.91
N LYS A 34 6.42 7.78 -2.61
CA LYS A 34 7.45 8.17 -3.59
C LYS A 34 7.85 7.04 -4.53
N HIS A 35 7.86 5.81 -4.03
CA HIS A 35 8.50 4.68 -4.70
C HIS A 35 7.51 3.71 -5.34
N PHE A 36 6.23 3.83 -5.04
CA PHE A 36 5.19 2.96 -5.56
C PHE A 36 3.84 3.69 -5.55
N ASN A 37 2.89 3.16 -6.32
CA ASN A 37 1.49 3.57 -6.28
C ASN A 37 0.62 2.38 -5.92
N VAL A 38 -0.54 2.65 -5.31
CA VAL A 38 -1.55 1.65 -5.02
C VAL A 38 -2.87 2.05 -5.65
N PHE A 39 -3.60 1.05 -6.13
CA PHE A 39 -4.89 1.26 -6.78
C PHE A 39 -5.89 0.21 -6.31
N MET A 40 -7.04 0.66 -5.84
CA MET A 40 -8.17 -0.22 -5.60
C MET A 40 -8.66 -0.79 -6.93
N ARG A 41 -8.72 -2.12 -7.04
CA ARG A 41 -9.21 -2.81 -8.25
C ARG A 41 -10.60 -3.39 -8.04
N GLY A 42 -10.89 -3.86 -6.83
CA GLY A 42 -12.17 -4.43 -6.44
C GLY A 42 -12.44 -4.23 -4.96
N ARG A 43 -13.48 -4.90 -4.45
CA ARG A 43 -13.86 -4.80 -3.01
C ARG A 43 -12.84 -5.43 -2.07
N GLU A 44 -12.13 -6.43 -2.56
CA GLU A 44 -11.25 -7.31 -1.78
C GLU A 44 -9.87 -7.46 -2.45
N GLU A 45 -9.52 -6.53 -3.34
CA GLU A 45 -8.28 -6.59 -4.10
C GLU A 45 -7.73 -5.21 -4.45
N PHE A 46 -6.41 -5.09 -4.41
CA PHE A 46 -5.70 -3.90 -4.85
C PHE A 46 -4.45 -4.24 -5.65
N LEU A 47 -4.03 -3.28 -6.46
CA LEU A 47 -2.82 -3.35 -7.27
C LEU A 47 -1.74 -2.49 -6.63
N LEU A 48 -0.54 -3.06 -6.49
CA LEU A 48 0.69 -2.37 -6.14
C LEU A 48 1.52 -2.18 -7.39
N CYS A 49 1.94 -0.95 -7.67
CA CYS A 49 2.69 -0.58 -8.86
C CYS A 49 4.02 0.06 -8.48
N THR A 50 5.14 -0.55 -8.87
CA THR A 50 6.48 0.03 -8.68
C THR A 50 7.09 0.37 -10.03
N PRO A 51 7.88 1.45 -10.18
CA PRO A 51 8.59 1.73 -11.43
C PRO A 51 9.44 0.53 -11.88
N ALA A 52 9.34 0.15 -13.16
CA ALA A 52 10.12 -0.95 -13.73
C ALA A 52 11.32 -0.42 -14.54
N SER A 53 12.39 -1.21 -14.61
CA SER A 53 13.60 -0.89 -15.39
C SER A 53 13.51 -1.24 -16.87
N LYS A 54 12.57 -2.13 -17.23
CA LYS A 54 12.33 -2.63 -18.58
C LYS A 54 10.84 -2.49 -18.88
N ASP A 55 10.51 -2.47 -20.17
CA ASP A 55 9.12 -2.58 -20.60
C ASP A 55 8.55 -3.91 -20.10
N THR A 56 7.36 -3.81 -19.50
CA THR A 56 6.62 -4.94 -18.97
C THR A 56 5.35 -5.15 -19.78
N LEU A 57 5.04 -6.40 -20.05
CA LEU A 57 3.71 -6.79 -20.52
C LEU A 57 2.77 -6.78 -19.33
N PHE A 58 1.57 -6.25 -19.51
CA PHE A 58 0.53 -6.22 -18.48
C PHE A 58 -0.47 -7.32 -18.78
N ASP A 59 -1.09 -7.86 -17.74
CA ASP A 59 -2.30 -8.68 -17.91
C ASP A 59 -3.37 -7.85 -18.65
N PRO A 60 -4.05 -8.40 -19.67
CA PRO A 60 -5.05 -7.66 -20.46
C PRO A 60 -6.18 -7.04 -19.62
N ARG A 61 -6.47 -7.62 -18.45
CA ARG A 61 -7.47 -7.09 -17.51
C ARG A 61 -7.03 -5.77 -16.86
N ASP A 62 -5.76 -5.38 -17.02
CA ASP A 62 -5.14 -4.19 -16.47
C ASP A 62 -4.75 -3.15 -17.54
N ASP A 63 -5.33 -3.23 -18.75
CA ASP A 63 -5.03 -2.31 -19.86
C ASP A 63 -5.25 -0.83 -19.54
N GLN A 64 -6.23 -0.50 -18.69
CA GLN A 64 -6.44 0.87 -18.25
C GLN A 64 -5.27 1.40 -17.42
N LEU A 65 -4.64 0.53 -16.63
CA LEU A 65 -3.49 0.86 -15.82
C LEU A 65 -2.25 1.09 -16.71
N LYS A 66 -2.05 0.24 -17.73
CA LYS A 66 -0.98 0.38 -18.72
C LYS A 66 -0.99 1.74 -19.43
N LYS A 67 -2.19 2.28 -19.73
CA LYS A 67 -2.33 3.61 -20.35
C LYS A 67 -1.76 4.73 -19.47
N ARG A 68 -1.87 4.60 -18.14
CA ARG A 68 -1.41 5.60 -17.15
C ARG A 68 0.02 5.35 -16.69
N HIS A 69 0.45 4.10 -16.62
CA HIS A 69 1.75 3.68 -16.14
C HIS A 69 2.39 2.71 -17.14
N ARG A 70 3.15 3.25 -18.09
CA ARG A 70 3.71 2.46 -19.21
C ARG A 70 4.82 1.50 -18.78
N THR A 71 5.56 1.85 -17.73
CA THR A 71 6.76 1.13 -17.26
C THR A 71 6.68 0.88 -15.75
N CYS A 72 5.83 -0.07 -15.34
CA CYS A 72 5.77 -0.49 -13.95
C CYS A 72 5.65 -2.02 -13.78
N THR A 73 6.17 -2.49 -12.65
CA THR A 73 5.88 -3.83 -12.13
C THR A 73 4.56 -3.73 -11.36
N VAL A 74 3.60 -4.58 -11.70
CA VAL A 74 2.26 -4.63 -11.10
C VAL A 74 2.09 -5.93 -10.35
N LEU A 75 1.65 -5.83 -9.10
CA LEU A 75 1.29 -6.96 -8.26
C LEU A 75 -0.14 -6.82 -7.76
N LEU A 76 -0.88 -7.91 -7.71
CA LEU A 76 -2.24 -7.98 -7.18
C LEU A 76 -2.20 -8.58 -5.77
N PHE A 77 -2.72 -7.85 -4.79
CA PHE A 77 -2.96 -8.35 -3.44
C PHE A 77 -4.44 -8.68 -3.29
N THR A 78 -4.74 -9.87 -2.81
CA THR A 78 -6.11 -10.35 -2.61
C THR A 78 -6.18 -11.41 -1.52
N GLY A 79 -7.38 -11.78 -1.10
CA GLY A 79 -7.60 -12.88 -0.17
C GLY A 79 -8.94 -13.55 -0.44
N TYR A 80 -8.91 -14.78 -0.95
CA TYR A 80 -10.13 -15.49 -1.31
C TYR A 80 -10.75 -16.20 -0.10
N ALA A 81 -12.04 -15.97 0.15
CA ALA A 81 -12.80 -16.60 1.23
C ALA A 81 -12.70 -18.14 1.22
N ARG A 82 -12.60 -18.76 0.04
CA ARG A 82 -12.43 -20.22 -0.12
C ARG A 82 -11.16 -20.74 0.56
N TYR A 83 -10.06 -19.98 0.49
CA TYR A 83 -8.74 -20.40 0.96
C TYR A 83 -8.38 -19.80 2.33
N LYS A 84 -9.09 -18.75 2.74
CA LYS A 84 -8.93 -18.09 4.04
C LYS A 84 -7.49 -17.65 4.30
N CYS A 85 -6.89 -17.01 3.30
CA CYS A 85 -5.52 -16.48 3.40
C CYS A 85 -5.26 -15.40 2.33
N PRO A 86 -4.34 -14.48 2.62
CA PRO A 86 -3.75 -13.56 1.65
C PRO A 86 -3.02 -14.29 0.53
N TYR A 87 -3.05 -13.70 -0.66
CA TYR A 87 -2.25 -14.09 -1.82
C TYR A 87 -1.78 -12.85 -2.57
N VAL A 88 -0.60 -12.96 -3.17
CA VAL A 88 -0.02 -11.92 -4.02
C VAL A 88 0.30 -12.54 -5.37
N TYR A 89 -0.07 -11.89 -6.47
CA TYR A 89 0.18 -12.37 -7.83
C TYR A 89 0.99 -11.33 -8.61
N PHE A 90 1.90 -11.77 -9.47
CA PHE A 90 2.41 -10.90 -10.53
C PHE A 90 1.31 -10.63 -11.56
N ARG A 91 1.21 -9.38 -12.00
CA ARG A 91 0.28 -8.93 -13.05
C ARG A 91 1.02 -8.26 -14.22
N SER A 92 2.32 -8.10 -14.07
CA SER A 92 3.23 -7.60 -15.10
C SER A 92 4.38 -8.58 -15.28
N TYR A 93 4.80 -8.79 -16.52
CA TYR A 93 5.85 -9.76 -16.86
C TYR A 93 6.93 -9.09 -17.72
N PRO A 94 8.22 -9.43 -17.52
CA PRO A 94 9.25 -9.01 -18.45
C PRO A 94 8.96 -9.59 -19.84
N ASP A 95 9.13 -8.78 -20.89
CA ASP A 95 8.79 -9.08 -22.29
C ASP A 95 9.60 -10.23 -22.94
N GLN A 96 10.40 -10.99 -22.17
CA GLN A 96 11.29 -12.03 -22.71
C GLN A 96 10.77 -13.44 -22.44
N ASP A 97 10.33 -14.08 -23.53
CA ASP A 97 10.22 -15.52 -23.84
C ASP A 97 9.42 -16.44 -22.89
N ASN A 98 8.34 -17.02 -23.44
CA ASN A 98 7.78 -18.33 -23.10
C ASN A 98 7.56 -18.66 -21.62
N MET A 99 7.33 -17.65 -20.77
CA MET A 99 6.75 -17.90 -19.46
C MET A 99 5.26 -18.11 -19.63
N THR A 100 4.84 -19.37 -19.54
CA THR A 100 3.48 -19.74 -19.13
C THR A 100 3.06 -18.73 -18.07
N HIS A 101 2.01 -17.95 -18.33
CA HIS A 101 1.43 -17.06 -17.33
C HIS A 101 1.11 -17.92 -16.11
N SER A 102 2.01 -17.92 -15.12
CA SER A 102 1.78 -18.65 -13.90
C SER A 102 0.77 -17.83 -13.14
N ASP A 103 -0.47 -18.34 -13.14
CA ASP A 103 -1.55 -17.90 -12.26
C ASP A 103 -1.28 -18.37 -10.81
N ASP A 104 -0.08 -18.86 -10.51
CA ASP A 104 0.31 -19.22 -9.15
C ASP A 104 0.64 -17.95 -8.36
N PRO A 105 0.20 -17.89 -7.10
CA PRO A 105 0.59 -16.80 -6.22
C PRO A 105 2.08 -16.86 -5.91
N LEU A 106 2.66 -15.71 -5.59
CA LEU A 106 4.00 -15.60 -5.03
C LEU A 106 4.10 -16.39 -3.72
N THR A 107 5.18 -17.15 -3.60
CA THR A 107 5.56 -17.80 -2.34
C THR A 107 6.28 -16.78 -1.46
N LEU A 108 5.52 -16.09 -0.60
CA LEU A 108 6.04 -15.09 0.32
C LEU A 108 6.03 -15.62 1.75
N LYS A 109 7.10 -15.35 2.48
CA LYS A 109 7.22 -15.75 3.88
C LYS A 109 6.09 -15.15 4.72
N THR A 110 5.76 -13.88 4.50
CA THR A 110 4.70 -13.19 5.24
C THR A 110 3.31 -13.79 4.99
N THR A 111 3.02 -14.25 3.77
CA THR A 111 1.74 -14.91 3.46
C THR A 111 1.65 -16.32 4.07
N ASP A 112 2.77 -17.04 4.14
CA ASP A 112 2.84 -18.35 4.79
C ASP A 112 2.75 -18.23 6.32
N ASP A 113 3.47 -17.26 6.89
CA ASP A 113 3.43 -16.95 8.32
C ASP A 113 2.04 -16.49 8.75
N TRP A 114 1.31 -15.74 7.90
CA TRP A 114 -0.07 -15.31 8.19
C TRP A 114 -1.00 -16.49 8.49
N ARG A 115 -0.76 -17.66 7.89
CA ARG A 115 -1.56 -18.87 8.17
C ARG A 115 -1.39 -19.37 9.60
N ARG A 116 -0.29 -18.99 10.27
CA ARG A 116 0.11 -19.48 11.59
C ARG A 116 -0.01 -18.41 12.68
N GLN A 117 0.23 -17.15 12.32
CA GLN A 117 0.26 -16.01 13.24
C GLN A 117 -0.30 -14.75 12.59
N ASP A 118 -0.58 -13.73 13.39
CA ASP A 118 -1.03 -12.44 12.88
C ASP A 118 0.14 -11.70 12.22
N VAL A 119 0.00 -11.44 10.92
CA VAL A 119 0.98 -10.71 10.12
C VAL A 119 0.26 -9.51 9.52
N ALA A 120 0.76 -8.31 9.82
CA ALA A 120 0.18 -7.07 9.31
C ALA A 120 0.36 -6.96 7.79
N LEU A 121 -0.61 -6.32 7.11
CA LEU A 121 -0.55 -6.11 5.66
C LEU A 121 0.73 -5.40 5.22
N TRP A 122 1.18 -4.37 5.97
CA TRP A 122 2.38 -3.61 5.60
C TRP A 122 3.64 -4.49 5.56
N LYS A 123 3.73 -5.55 6.37
CA LYS A 123 4.86 -6.50 6.31
C LYS A 123 4.86 -7.27 5.00
N MET A 124 3.68 -7.69 4.50
CA MET A 124 3.56 -8.33 3.19
C MET A 124 3.93 -7.37 2.06
N VAL A 125 3.45 -6.13 2.13
CA VAL A 125 3.81 -5.10 1.16
C VAL A 125 5.31 -4.83 1.19
N LEU A 126 5.93 -4.75 2.38
CA LEU A 126 7.37 -4.54 2.54
C LEU A 126 8.19 -5.68 1.92
N GLU A 127 7.81 -6.95 2.17
CA GLU A 127 8.47 -8.10 1.56
C GLU A 127 8.40 -8.02 0.03
N VAL A 128 7.23 -7.69 -0.51
CA VAL A 128 7.03 -7.52 -1.96
C VAL A 128 7.86 -6.37 -2.52
N LEU A 129 7.85 -5.20 -1.88
CA LEU A 129 8.67 -4.05 -2.31
C LEU A 129 10.15 -4.41 -2.30
N THR A 130 10.62 -5.11 -1.27
CA THR A 130 12.02 -5.59 -1.17
C THR A 130 12.37 -6.56 -2.29
N LEU A 131 11.41 -7.36 -2.75
CA LEU A 131 11.58 -8.29 -3.87
C LEU A 131 11.68 -7.57 -5.23
N VAL A 132 10.83 -6.57 -5.47
CA VAL A 132 10.62 -6.01 -6.81
C VAL A 132 11.32 -4.67 -7.06
N MET A 133 11.68 -3.93 -6.01
CA MET A 133 12.38 -2.66 -6.16
C MET A 133 13.83 -2.85 -6.63
N LYS A 134 14.34 -1.89 -7.41
CA LYS A 134 15.73 -1.88 -7.89
C LYS A 134 16.70 -1.80 -6.70
N LYS A 135 17.80 -2.57 -6.77
CA LYS A 135 18.87 -2.54 -5.77
C LYS A 135 19.97 -1.50 -6.15
N PRO A 136 20.53 -0.75 -5.17
CA PRO A 136 20.11 -0.69 -3.77
C PRO A 136 18.75 0.01 -3.63
N GLY A 137 17.86 -0.58 -2.82
CA GLY A 137 16.53 -0.02 -2.55
C GLY A 137 16.58 1.19 -1.63
N PRO A 138 15.49 1.97 -1.54
CA PRO A 138 15.39 3.05 -0.56
C PRO A 138 15.42 2.50 0.87
N ARG A 139 15.96 3.29 1.82
CA ARG A 139 15.95 2.93 3.25
C ARG A 139 14.52 2.81 3.80
N ASN A 140 13.63 3.70 3.36
CA ASN A 140 12.19 3.60 3.61
C ASN A 140 11.43 3.33 2.30
N PRO A 141 11.00 2.09 2.03
CA PRO A 141 10.13 1.78 0.89
C PRO A 141 8.78 2.49 0.94
N PHE A 142 8.29 2.85 2.13
CA PHE A 142 7.05 3.60 2.37
C PHE A 142 7.25 5.12 2.40
N GLN A 143 8.39 5.62 1.91
CA GLN A 143 8.69 7.05 1.93
C GLN A 143 7.58 7.87 1.25
N VAL A 144 7.19 8.94 1.93
CA VAL A 144 6.16 9.87 1.48
C VAL A 144 6.77 10.90 0.53
N ASP A 145 6.05 11.21 -0.54
CA ASP A 145 6.37 12.31 -1.45
C ASP A 145 5.78 13.63 -0.92
N LEU A 146 6.54 14.29 -0.05
CA LEU A 146 6.13 15.57 0.53
C LEU A 146 5.90 16.65 -0.53
N GLN A 147 6.65 16.63 -1.64
CA GLN A 147 6.45 17.60 -2.73
C GLN A 147 5.11 17.38 -3.44
N TYR A 148 4.75 16.12 -3.67
CA TYR A 148 3.43 15.79 -4.19
C TYR A 148 2.32 16.28 -3.27
N ILE A 149 2.46 16.09 -1.96
CA ILE A 149 1.47 16.52 -0.97
C ILE A 149 1.36 18.04 -0.92
N ASP A 150 2.49 18.75 -0.82
CA ASP A 150 2.57 20.23 -0.81
C ASP A 150 1.98 20.86 -2.08
N SER A 151 1.97 20.12 -3.20
CA SER A 151 1.37 20.58 -4.47
C SER A 151 -0.16 20.47 -4.53
N ARG A 152 -0.79 19.81 -3.55
CA ARG A 152 -2.25 19.62 -3.53
C ARG A 152 -2.96 20.84 -2.93
N PRO A 153 -4.24 21.07 -3.27
CA PRO A 153 -5.06 22.04 -2.55
C PRO A 153 -5.09 21.73 -1.04
N PRO A 154 -5.21 22.74 -0.15
CA PRO A 154 -5.11 22.54 1.30
C PRO A 154 -6.04 21.46 1.88
N GLU A 155 -7.27 21.36 1.37
CA GLU A 155 -8.22 20.32 1.77
C GLU A 155 -7.71 18.91 1.44
N GLU A 156 -7.25 18.70 0.20
CA GLU A 156 -6.72 17.42 -0.25
C GLU A 156 -5.40 17.11 0.46
N GLY A 157 -4.52 18.11 0.63
CA GLY A 157 -3.28 17.99 1.38
C GLY A 157 -3.51 17.57 2.83
N ALA A 158 -4.50 18.14 3.51
CA ALA A 158 -4.88 17.79 4.88
C ALA A 158 -5.39 16.34 4.98
N LEU A 159 -6.25 15.91 4.05
CA LEU A 159 -6.77 14.54 4.02
C LEU A 159 -5.68 13.51 3.71
N LEU A 160 -4.84 13.78 2.71
CA LEU A 160 -3.73 12.89 2.33
C LEU A 160 -2.74 12.75 3.47
N SER A 161 -2.28 13.87 4.04
CA SER A 161 -1.34 13.86 5.16
C SER A 161 -1.89 13.11 6.38
N ALA A 162 -3.16 13.32 6.75
CA ALA A 162 -3.79 12.57 7.85
C ALA A 162 -3.83 11.06 7.59
N SER A 163 -4.23 10.64 6.38
CA SER A 163 -4.32 9.22 6.03
C SER A 163 -2.96 8.52 6.01
N LEU A 164 -1.94 9.20 5.49
CA LEU A 164 -0.57 8.71 5.47
C LEU A 164 0.06 8.69 6.86
N LEU A 165 -0.21 9.69 7.71
CA LEU A 165 0.24 9.70 9.12
C LEU A 165 -0.28 8.48 9.86
N ASN A 166 -1.60 8.22 9.78
CA ASN A 166 -2.20 7.06 10.42
C ASN A 166 -1.55 5.74 9.94
N PHE A 167 -1.22 5.63 8.66
CA PHE A 167 -0.52 4.46 8.12
C PHE A 167 0.92 4.33 8.63
N LEU A 168 1.71 5.41 8.59
CA LEU A 168 3.10 5.41 9.06
C LEU A 168 3.19 5.16 10.57
N GLU A 169 2.31 5.76 11.37
CA GLU A 169 2.20 5.52 12.81
C GLU A 169 1.85 4.06 13.10
N THR A 170 0.99 3.44 12.28
CA THR A 170 0.69 2.01 12.37
C THR A 170 1.95 1.16 12.16
N ILE A 171 2.78 1.49 11.16
CA ILE A 171 4.07 0.80 10.95
C ILE A 171 4.97 0.99 12.18
N TRP A 172 5.13 2.23 12.62
CA TRP A 172 6.01 2.57 13.74
C TRP A 172 5.61 1.85 15.04
N LEU A 173 4.32 1.68 15.29
CA LEU A 173 3.79 0.97 16.47
C LEU A 173 3.88 -0.55 16.38
N GLN A 174 3.78 -1.12 15.17
CA GLN A 174 3.70 -2.57 14.97
C GLN A 174 5.04 -3.24 14.59
N ALA A 175 6.02 -2.45 14.16
CA ALA A 175 7.33 -2.95 13.77
C ALA A 175 8.09 -3.48 15.00
N ASP A 176 8.89 -4.52 14.80
CA ASP A 176 9.80 -5.06 15.82
C ASP A 176 11.12 -4.29 15.76
N PRO A 177 11.49 -3.52 16.80
CA PRO A 177 12.71 -2.73 16.81
C PRO A 177 13.97 -3.58 16.57
N ASN A 178 13.97 -4.86 16.95
CA ASN A 178 15.14 -5.72 16.77
C ASN A 178 15.36 -6.15 15.32
N LEU A 179 14.29 -6.20 14.52
CA LEU A 179 14.33 -6.68 13.13
C LEU A 179 14.27 -5.52 12.13
N GLU A 180 13.61 -4.42 12.51
CA GLU A 180 13.15 -3.37 11.58
C GLU A 180 13.68 -1.98 12.00
N GLN A 181 14.74 -1.90 12.82
CA GLN A 181 15.30 -0.66 13.36
C GLN A 181 15.53 0.42 12.28
N GLU A 182 16.21 0.06 11.19
CA GLU A 182 16.52 1.03 10.14
C GLU A 182 15.25 1.57 9.45
N LEU A 183 14.22 0.75 9.31
CA LEU A 183 12.94 1.15 8.74
C LEU A 183 12.22 2.12 9.69
N ILE A 184 12.11 1.77 10.98
CA ILE A 184 11.35 2.57 11.95
C ILE A 184 11.99 3.95 12.16
N ASP A 185 13.32 4.05 12.12
CA ASP A 185 14.02 5.34 12.23
C ASP A 185 13.65 6.25 11.06
N GLN A 186 13.62 5.72 9.84
CA GLN A 186 13.26 6.49 8.65
C GLN A 186 11.76 6.81 8.59
N VAL A 187 10.90 5.87 8.99
CA VAL A 187 9.45 6.10 9.10
C VAL A 187 9.18 7.21 10.12
N TYR A 188 9.90 7.24 11.23
CA TYR A 188 9.76 8.29 12.24
C TYR A 188 10.17 9.68 11.72
N GLU A 189 11.23 9.78 10.92
CA GLU A 189 11.60 11.03 10.25
C GLU A 189 10.49 11.50 9.28
N ASP A 190 9.92 10.59 8.49
CA ASP A 190 8.81 10.91 7.59
C ASP A 190 7.55 11.32 8.37
N ILE A 191 7.24 10.69 9.52
CA ILE A 191 6.14 11.10 10.40
C ILE A 191 6.32 12.54 10.86
N LYS A 192 7.49 12.90 11.38
CA LYS A 192 7.76 14.29 11.85
C LYS A 192 7.58 15.31 10.73
N ALA A 193 8.14 15.02 9.56
CA ALA A 193 8.02 15.91 8.41
C ALA A 193 6.57 16.06 7.94
N LEU A 194 5.83 14.95 7.89
CA LEU A 194 4.44 14.93 7.47
C LEU A 194 3.48 15.58 8.49
N GLN A 195 3.75 15.46 9.79
CA GLN A 195 3.00 16.14 10.84
C GLN A 195 3.06 17.66 10.68
N LEU A 196 4.25 18.21 10.41
CA LEU A 196 4.40 19.64 10.14
C LEU A 196 3.55 20.07 8.95
N ARG A 197 3.63 19.33 7.83
CA ARG A 197 2.81 19.60 6.64
C ARG A 197 1.32 19.46 6.89
N HIS A 198 0.89 18.52 7.72
CA HIS A 198 -0.51 18.35 8.06
C HIS A 198 -1.08 19.59 8.74
N VAL A 199 -0.35 20.14 9.72
CA VAL A 199 -0.74 21.36 10.43
C VAL A 199 -0.86 22.54 9.47
N ASP A 200 0.11 22.72 8.58
CA ASP A 200 0.11 23.79 7.57
C ASP A 200 -1.15 23.69 6.68
N HIS A 201 -1.42 22.51 6.10
CA HIS A 201 -2.58 22.30 5.23
C HIS A 201 -3.92 22.51 5.96
N VAL A 202 -4.04 22.03 7.21
CA VAL A 202 -5.26 22.22 8.02
C VAL A 202 -5.47 23.70 8.32
N TYR A 203 -4.42 24.43 8.68
CA TYR A 203 -4.50 25.86 8.95
C TYR A 203 -4.91 26.66 7.70
N GLU A 204 -4.31 26.38 6.55
CA GLU A 204 -4.67 27.00 5.27
C GLU A 204 -6.11 26.68 4.85
N HIS A 205 -6.57 25.45 5.06
CA HIS A 205 -7.95 25.05 4.78
C HIS A 205 -8.95 25.82 5.65
N ILE A 206 -8.71 25.91 6.96
CA ILE A 206 -9.61 26.61 7.89
C ILE A 206 -9.65 28.12 7.58
N THR A 207 -8.50 28.73 7.32
CA THR A 207 -8.43 30.17 7.04
C THR A 207 -9.01 30.55 5.68
N SER A 208 -8.92 29.68 4.67
CA SER A 208 -9.55 29.91 3.36
C SER A 208 -11.07 29.73 3.39
N ALA A 209 -11.58 28.78 4.18
CA ALA A 209 -13.01 28.61 4.42
C ALA A 209 -13.62 29.87 5.06
N GLY A 210 -13.01 30.40 6.13
CA GLY A 210 -13.51 31.60 6.82
C GLY A 210 -13.60 32.86 5.95
N LYS A 211 -12.72 33.02 4.95
CA LYS A 211 -12.78 34.13 3.97
C LYS A 211 -13.93 34.00 2.98
N THR A 212 -14.38 32.77 2.72
CA THR A 212 -15.44 32.47 1.75
C THR A 212 -16.82 32.76 2.35
N ASP A 213 -16.99 32.49 3.64
CA ASP A 213 -18.25 32.77 4.35
C ASP A 213 -18.49 34.27 4.56
N GLN A 214 -17.44 35.04 4.89
CA GLN A 214 -17.56 36.50 5.01
C GLN A 214 -17.92 37.21 3.69
N LYS A 215 -17.52 36.65 2.54
CA LYS A 215 -17.91 37.16 1.22
C LYS A 215 -19.36 36.87 0.86
N LYS A 216 -19.94 35.79 1.40
CA LYS A 216 -21.36 35.43 1.18
C LYS A 216 -22.30 36.24 2.06
N GLU A 217 -21.87 36.69 3.23
CA GLU A 217 -22.65 37.57 4.12
C GLU A 217 -22.70 39.04 3.66
N GLN A 218 -21.81 39.44 2.75
CA GLN A 218 -21.73 40.83 2.23
C GLN A 218 -22.35 41.00 0.84
N ALA A 219 -22.98 39.97 0.28
CA ALA A 219 -23.67 39.97 -1.01
C ALA A 219 -25.17 39.69 -0.82
#